data_AF-A0A9N8YPN7-F1
#
_entry.id   AF-A0A9N8YPN7-F1
#
_cell.length_a   1.000
_cell.length_b   1.000
_cell.length_c   1.000
_cell.angle_alpha   90.00
_cell.angle_beta   90.00
_cell.angle_gamma   90.00
#
_symmetry.space_group_name_H-M   'P 1'
#
loop_
_entity.id
_entity.type
_entity.pdbx_description
1 polymer ?
#
loop_
_entity_poly.entity_id
_entity_poly.type
_entity_poly.pdbx_seq_one_letter_code
_entity_poly.pdbx_strand_id
1 'polypeptide(L)'
;MNNMTTDNPWNFLAMAEEKVQATVFNNTRGRKKSKSKTENDDDDSPEEKRRKFLERNPSKCRQKKKAAMEDLKSKADSLEAENNTLKTRVNEHREELLSLKDLLLRHENCSCNIIQEYIVKYYQQ
;
A
#
# COMPACT_ATOMS: atom_id res chain seq x y z
N MET A 1 21.39 -29.34 -3.20
CA MET A 1 21.84 -27.94 -3.40
C MET A 1 20.59 -27.08 -3.38
N ASN A 2 20.32 -26.45 -2.24
CA ASN A 2 19.05 -25.79 -1.97
C ASN A 2 19.08 -24.38 -2.55
N ASN A 3 18.20 -24.08 -3.51
CA ASN A 3 17.98 -22.72 -4.01
C ASN A 3 17.01 -21.99 -3.06
N MET A 4 17.55 -21.47 -1.96
CA MET A 4 16.86 -20.56 -1.04
C MET A 4 16.81 -19.16 -1.66
N THR A 5 15.85 -18.89 -2.55
CA THR A 5 15.62 -17.51 -3.00
C THR A 5 14.17 -17.18 -3.38
N THR A 6 13.17 -17.80 -2.74
CA THR A 6 11.75 -17.47 -3.01
C THR A 6 11.09 -16.53 -2.02
N ASP A 7 11.75 -16.19 -0.91
CA ASP A 7 11.16 -15.31 0.13
C ASP A 7 11.96 -14.02 0.28
N ASN A 8 12.21 -13.32 -0.84
CA ASN A 8 12.66 -11.94 -0.75
C ASN A 8 11.44 -10.99 -0.79
N PRO A 9 11.06 -10.35 0.34
CA PRO A 9 9.86 -9.51 0.42
C PRO A 9 9.91 -8.30 -0.52
N TRP A 10 11.11 -7.95 -0.99
CA TRP A 10 11.38 -6.84 -1.90
C TRP A 10 11.20 -7.19 -3.38
N ASN A 11 10.95 -8.47 -3.72
CA ASN A 11 10.69 -8.86 -5.10
C ASN A 11 9.35 -8.27 -5.62
N PHE A 12 8.45 -7.87 -4.70
CA PHE A 12 7.24 -7.14 -5.04
C PHE A 12 7.52 -5.69 -5.48
N LEU A 13 8.60 -5.07 -4.95
CA LEU A 13 9.04 -3.73 -5.35
C LEU A 13 9.70 -3.77 -6.73
N ALA A 14 10.51 -4.79 -7.02
CA ALA A 14 11.10 -4.99 -8.35
C ALA A 14 10.04 -5.22 -9.44
N MET A 15 8.94 -5.93 -9.12
CA MET A 15 7.79 -6.09 -10.02
C MET A 15 6.91 -4.84 -10.15
N ALA A 16 6.95 -3.93 -9.17
CA ALA A 16 6.16 -2.69 -9.20
C ALA A 16 6.72 -1.67 -10.21
N GLU A 17 8.01 -1.66 -10.47
CA GLU A 17 8.62 -0.76 -11.45
C GLU A 17 8.35 -1.17 -12.91
N GLU A 18 8.17 -2.46 -13.18
CA GLU A 18 7.88 -2.96 -14.54
C GLU A 18 6.42 -2.71 -14.97
N LYS A 19 5.45 -2.81 -14.05
CA LYS A 19 4.02 -2.62 -14.34
C LYS A 19 3.58 -1.16 -14.50
N VAL A 20 4.39 -0.20 -14.03
CA VAL A 20 4.12 1.24 -14.23
C VAL A 20 4.35 1.65 -15.70
N GLN A 21 5.18 0.93 -16.46
CA GLN A 21 5.34 1.20 -17.90
C GLN A 21 4.19 0.60 -18.75
N ALA A 22 3.67 -0.58 -18.38
CA ALA A 22 2.64 -1.28 -19.16
C ALA A 22 1.25 -0.57 -19.16
N THR A 23 0.94 0.21 -18.11
CA THR A 23 -0.33 0.95 -18.01
C THR A 23 -0.35 2.25 -18.80
N VAL A 24 0.82 2.80 -19.18
CA VAL A 24 0.91 4.06 -19.93
C VAL A 24 0.73 3.84 -21.44
N PHE A 25 1.07 2.67 -21.98
CA PHE A 25 1.06 2.42 -23.43
C PHE A 25 -0.31 1.95 -24.00
N ASN A 26 -1.19 1.36 -23.19
CA ASN A 26 -2.36 0.61 -23.71
C ASN A 26 -3.68 1.40 -23.86
N ASN A 27 -3.68 2.72 -23.75
CA ASN A 27 -4.94 3.49 -23.78
C ASN A 27 -5.33 4.08 -25.15
N THR A 28 -4.84 3.51 -26.26
CA THR A 28 -5.18 3.93 -27.63
C THR A 28 -6.34 3.14 -28.25
N ARG A 29 -7.03 2.27 -27.50
CA ARG A 29 -8.16 1.50 -28.06
C ARG A 29 -9.47 2.29 -28.02
N GLY A 30 -9.74 2.96 -29.13
CA GLY A 30 -11.09 3.17 -29.67
C GLY A 30 -12.03 4.07 -28.87
N ARG A 31 -11.76 5.39 -28.83
CA ARG A 31 -12.73 6.36 -28.32
C ARG A 31 -13.62 6.85 -29.45
N LYS A 32 -14.88 6.36 -29.50
CA LYS A 32 -15.94 6.93 -30.35
C LYS A 32 -16.03 8.44 -30.11
N LYS A 33 -16.00 9.20 -31.20
CA LYS A 33 -16.00 10.68 -31.23
C LYS A 33 -17.37 11.20 -30.78
N SER A 34 -17.55 11.45 -29.47
CA SER A 34 -18.67 12.26 -29.00
C SER A 34 -18.35 13.74 -29.26
N LYS A 35 -19.09 14.35 -30.20
CA LYS A 35 -19.10 15.79 -30.44
C LYS A 35 -19.79 16.45 -29.23
N SER A 36 -19.04 16.93 -28.25
CA SER A 36 -19.57 17.93 -27.31
C SER A 36 -19.43 19.29 -27.98
N LYS A 37 -20.55 19.85 -28.46
CA LYS A 37 -20.61 21.26 -28.86
C LYS A 37 -20.55 22.10 -27.59
N THR A 38 -19.53 22.92 -27.45
CA THR A 38 -19.51 24.03 -26.47
C THR A 38 -19.89 25.27 -27.27
N GLU A 39 -20.91 26.01 -26.84
CA GLU A 39 -21.58 27.10 -27.58
C GLU A 39 -20.74 28.38 -27.78
N ASN A 40 -19.41 28.31 -27.65
CA ASN A 40 -18.50 29.45 -27.86
C ASN A 40 -17.40 29.18 -28.90
N ASP A 41 -17.41 28.01 -29.56
CA ASP A 41 -16.35 27.60 -30.50
C ASP A 41 -16.71 27.87 -31.98
N ASP A 42 -17.84 28.49 -32.32
CA ASP A 42 -18.27 28.56 -33.74
C ASP A 42 -17.51 29.60 -34.59
N ASP A 43 -16.74 30.52 -33.98
CA ASP A 43 -15.97 31.57 -34.68
C ASP A 43 -14.46 31.30 -34.79
N ASP A 44 -13.95 30.25 -34.12
CA ASP A 44 -12.53 29.87 -34.23
C ASP A 44 -12.27 29.08 -35.53
N SER A 45 -11.24 29.50 -36.27
CA SER A 45 -10.71 28.76 -37.42
C SER A 45 -10.38 27.31 -37.04
N PRO A 46 -10.54 26.33 -37.95
CA PRO A 46 -10.11 24.95 -37.72
C PRO A 46 -8.67 24.82 -37.19
N GLU A 47 -7.79 25.74 -37.61
CA GLU A 47 -6.39 25.88 -37.18
C GLU A 47 -6.29 26.20 -35.68
N GLU A 48 -7.15 27.09 -35.19
CA GLU A 48 -7.11 27.65 -33.85
C GLU A 48 -7.67 26.66 -32.82
N LYS A 49 -8.71 25.92 -33.21
CA LYS A 49 -9.20 24.74 -32.47
C LYS A 49 -8.12 23.68 -32.36
N ARG A 50 -7.43 23.37 -33.47
CA ARG A 50 -6.35 22.38 -33.48
C ARG A 50 -5.20 22.80 -32.55
N ARG A 51 -4.81 24.07 -32.58
CA ARG A 51 -3.79 24.64 -31.68
C ARG A 51 -4.18 24.50 -30.21
N LYS A 52 -5.40 24.91 -29.84
CA LYS A 52 -5.92 24.79 -28.45
C LYS A 52 -5.97 23.33 -27.97
N PHE A 53 -6.35 22.38 -28.83
CA PHE A 53 -6.33 20.94 -28.50
C PHE A 53 -4.91 20.42 -28.25
N LEU A 54 -3.94 20.83 -29.09
CA LEU A 54 -2.54 20.45 -28.96
C LEU A 54 -1.86 21.06 -27.73
N GLU A 55 -2.29 22.24 -27.25
CA GLU A 55 -1.77 22.83 -26.01
C GLU A 55 -2.42 22.23 -24.75
N ARG A 56 -3.70 21.90 -24.81
CA ARG A 56 -4.47 21.36 -23.66
C ARG A 56 -4.30 19.86 -23.45
N ASN A 57 -3.97 19.08 -24.48
CA ASN A 57 -3.77 17.63 -24.38
C ASN A 57 -2.49 17.19 -23.63
N PRO A 58 -1.29 17.73 -23.92
CA PRO A 58 -0.06 17.33 -23.23
C PRO A 58 -0.06 17.74 -21.76
N SER A 59 -0.64 18.89 -21.43
CA SER A 59 -0.81 19.34 -20.04
C SER A 59 -1.71 18.40 -19.24
N LYS A 60 -2.85 17.96 -19.81
CA LYS A 60 -3.74 16.95 -19.18
C LYS A 60 -3.06 15.59 -18.96
N CYS A 61 -2.23 15.13 -19.89
CA CYS A 61 -1.49 13.88 -19.73
C CYS A 61 -0.49 13.96 -18.56
N ARG A 62 0.30 15.04 -18.50
CA ARG A 62 1.24 15.29 -17.40
C ARG A 62 0.54 15.39 -16.05
N GLN A 63 -0.60 16.10 -15.99
CA GLN A 63 -1.40 16.21 -14.77
C GLN A 63 -1.91 14.85 -14.29
N LYS A 64 -2.43 14.01 -15.17
CA LYS A 64 -2.87 12.65 -14.80
C LYS A 64 -1.72 11.79 -14.29
N LYS A 65 -0.56 11.84 -14.95
CA LYS A 65 0.63 11.12 -14.49
C LYS A 65 1.08 11.62 -13.12
N LYS A 66 1.06 12.94 -12.89
CA LYS A 66 1.40 13.54 -11.60
C LYS A 66 0.42 13.11 -10.50
N ALA A 67 -0.88 13.17 -10.76
CA ALA A 67 -1.90 12.73 -9.82
C ALA A 67 -1.74 11.25 -9.45
N ALA A 68 -1.53 10.37 -10.46
CA ALA A 68 -1.30 8.96 -10.21
C ALA A 68 -0.03 8.69 -9.37
N MET A 69 1.05 9.44 -9.60
CA MET A 69 2.26 9.34 -8.77
C MET A 69 2.02 9.82 -7.34
N GLU A 70 1.28 10.92 -7.17
CA GLU A 70 0.93 11.44 -5.85
C GLU A 70 0.04 10.47 -5.07
N ASP A 71 -0.97 9.89 -5.73
CA ASP A 71 -1.87 8.90 -5.13
C ASP A 71 -1.09 7.65 -4.68
N LEU A 72 -0.17 7.17 -5.51
CA LEU A 72 0.68 6.04 -5.17
C LEU A 72 1.62 6.36 -4.00
N LYS A 73 2.21 7.56 -3.98
CA LYS A 73 3.07 8.02 -2.89
C LYS A 73 2.29 8.11 -1.58
N SER A 74 1.14 8.79 -1.60
CA SER A 74 0.24 8.91 -0.44
C SER A 74 -0.18 7.53 0.09
N LYS A 75 -0.50 6.58 -0.79
CA LYS A 75 -0.84 5.22 -0.40
C LYS A 75 0.35 4.48 0.21
N ALA A 76 1.55 4.62 -0.33
CA ALA A 76 2.76 4.03 0.23
C ALA A 76 3.02 4.58 1.65
N ASP A 77 2.99 5.90 1.80
CA ASP A 77 3.22 6.58 3.08
C ASP A 77 2.16 6.14 4.13
N SER A 78 0.88 6.01 3.72
CA SER A 78 -0.19 5.50 4.58
C SER A 78 0.02 4.05 5.01
N LEU A 79 0.42 3.17 4.08
CA LEU A 79 0.68 1.77 4.40
C LEU A 79 1.89 1.60 5.31
N GLU A 80 2.92 2.43 5.14
CA GLU A 80 4.08 2.44 6.02
C GLU A 80 3.72 2.87 7.44
N ALA A 81 2.90 3.93 7.58
CA ALA A 81 2.38 4.37 8.87
C ALA A 81 1.55 3.27 9.57
N GLU A 82 0.68 2.59 8.82
CA GLU A 82 -0.12 1.48 9.36
C GLU A 82 0.77 0.30 9.77
N ASN A 83 1.76 -0.05 8.94
CA ASN A 83 2.70 -1.12 9.23
C ASN A 83 3.48 -0.85 10.53
N ASN A 84 3.97 0.37 10.70
CA ASN A 84 4.66 0.79 11.92
C ASN A 84 3.74 0.71 13.14
N THR A 85 2.50 1.18 13.01
CA THR A 85 1.48 1.08 14.07
C THR A 85 1.22 -0.38 14.47
N LEU A 86 1.05 -1.28 13.49
CA LEU A 86 0.83 -2.70 13.74
C LEU A 86 2.03 -3.35 14.42
N LYS A 87 3.25 -3.01 14.00
CA LYS A 87 4.48 -3.49 14.66
C LYS A 87 4.56 -3.05 16.11
N THR A 88 4.24 -1.80 16.40
CA THR A 88 4.18 -1.29 17.78
C THR A 88 3.17 -2.08 18.61
N ARG A 89 1.94 -2.30 18.11
CA ARG A 89 0.91 -3.09 18.82
C ARG A 89 1.35 -4.53 19.08
N VAL A 90 2.02 -5.17 18.12
CA VAL A 90 2.56 -6.52 18.31
C VAL A 90 3.60 -6.53 19.44
N ASN A 91 4.45 -5.52 19.53
CA ASN A 91 5.42 -5.41 20.61
C ASN A 91 4.74 -5.13 21.96
N GLU A 92 3.78 -4.21 22.02
CA GLU A 92 2.98 -3.93 23.23
C GLU A 92 2.32 -5.21 23.75
N HIS A 93 1.64 -5.97 22.89
CA HIS A 93 1.02 -7.24 23.31
C HIS A 93 2.04 -8.29 23.75
N ARG A 94 3.24 -8.33 23.16
CA ARG A 94 4.31 -9.23 23.61
C ARG A 94 4.80 -8.83 24.99
N GLU A 95 4.96 -7.54 25.27
CA GLU A 95 5.34 -7.02 26.58
C GLU A 95 4.26 -7.31 27.64
N GLU A 96 2.98 -7.11 27.30
CA GLU A 96 1.85 -7.49 28.16
C GLU A 96 1.87 -8.98 28.49
N LEU A 97 2.07 -9.84 27.49
CA LEU A 97 2.19 -11.28 27.70
C LEU A 97 3.37 -11.64 28.61
N LEU A 98 4.53 -11.01 28.42
CA LEU A 98 5.69 -11.23 29.28
C LEU A 98 5.42 -10.77 30.72
N SER A 99 4.80 -9.60 30.90
CA SER A 99 4.43 -9.08 32.23
C SER A 99 3.46 -10.02 32.95
N LEU A 100 2.45 -10.54 32.25
CA LEU A 100 1.50 -11.51 32.82
C LEU A 100 2.18 -12.84 33.16
N LYS A 101 3.11 -13.30 32.31
CA LYS A 101 3.93 -14.50 32.58
C LYS A 101 4.79 -14.33 33.82
N ASP A 102 5.47 -13.20 33.96
CA ASP A 102 6.29 -12.89 35.12
C ASP A 102 5.46 -12.85 36.39
N LEU A 103 4.27 -12.22 36.34
CA LEU A 103 3.36 -12.19 37.49
C LEU A 103 2.91 -13.60 37.89
N LEU A 104 2.58 -14.44 36.91
CA LEU A 104 2.20 -15.83 37.16
C LEU A 104 3.35 -16.65 37.76
N LEU A 105 4.57 -16.51 37.23
CA LEU A 105 5.75 -17.22 37.73
C LEU A 105 6.12 -16.82 39.16
N ARG A 106 5.84 -15.58 39.59
CA ARG A 106 5.99 -15.20 41.02
C ARG A 106 5.12 -16.04 41.97
N HIS A 107 4.09 -16.71 41.45
CA HIS A 107 3.26 -17.65 42.22
C HIS A 107 3.74 -19.10 42.15
N GLU A 108 4.97 -19.38 41.68
CA GLU A 108 5.52 -20.74 41.54
C GLU A 108 5.56 -21.55 42.85
N ASN A 109 5.53 -20.91 44.02
CA ASN A 109 5.45 -21.60 45.32
C ASN A 109 4.15 -21.29 46.10
N CYS A 110 3.11 -20.81 45.43
CA CYS A 110 1.81 -20.57 46.06
C CYS A 110 1.15 -21.90 46.46
N SER A 111 0.50 -21.94 47.62
CA SER A 111 -0.28 -23.11 48.10
C SER A 111 -1.58 -23.35 47.31
N CYS A 112 -1.88 -22.53 46.30
CA CYS A 112 -3.03 -22.70 45.44
C CYS A 112 -2.78 -23.77 44.38
N ASN A 113 -3.41 -24.94 44.55
CA ASN A 113 -3.24 -26.09 43.67
C ASN A 113 -3.60 -25.80 42.19
N ILE A 114 -4.58 -24.94 41.96
CA ILE A 114 -5.02 -24.54 40.60
C ILE A 114 -3.91 -23.79 39.86
N ILE A 115 -3.24 -22.86 40.55
CA ILE A 115 -2.16 -22.06 39.95
C ILE A 115 -0.95 -22.96 39.67
N GLN A 116 -0.62 -23.85 40.60
CA GLN A 116 0.46 -24.83 40.43
C GLN A 116 0.25 -25.74 39.22
N GLU A 117 -0.95 -26.32 39.08
CA GLU A 117 -1.28 -27.17 37.94
C GLU A 117 -1.16 -26.41 36.61
N TYR A 118 -1.63 -25.16 36.57
CA TYR A 118 -1.54 -24.32 35.38
C TYR A 118 -0.09 -24.00 35.00
N ILE A 119 0.77 -23.64 35.97
CA ILE A 119 2.18 -23.35 35.72
C ILE A 119 2.90 -24.59 35.16
N VAL A 120 2.74 -25.75 35.80
CA VAL A 120 3.38 -27.01 35.36
C VAL A 120 2.94 -27.39 33.94
N LYS A 121 1.63 -27.29 33.64
CA LYS A 121 1.08 -27.70 32.34
C LYS A 121 1.59 -26.88 31.16
N TYR A 122 1.79 -25.58 31.35
CA TYR A 122 2.06 -24.65 30.23
C TYR A 122 3.48 -24.07 30.20
N TYR A 123 4.30 -24.24 31.24
CA TYR A 123 5.63 -23.61 31.35
C TYR A 123 6.81 -24.56 31.59
N GLN A 124 6.61 -25.86 31.82
CA GLN A 124 7.69 -26.85 32.00
C GLN A 124 7.90 -27.81 30.80
N GLN A 125 7.71 -27.33 29.55
CA GLN A 125 8.07 -28.11 28.33
C GLN A 125 9.52 -27.89 27.90
#